data_AF-A0A9W6HB84-F1
#
_entry.id   AF-A0A9W6HB84-F1
#
_cell.length_a   1.000
_cell.length_b   1.000
_cell.length_c   1.000
_cell.angle_alpha   90.00
_cell.angle_beta   90.00
_cell.angle_gamma   90.00
#
_symmetry.space_group_name_H-M   'P 1'
#
loop_
_entity.id
_entity.type
_entity.pdbx_description
1 polymer ?
#
loop_
_entity_poly.entity_id
_entity_poly.type
_entity_poly.pdbx_seq_one_letter_code
_entity_poly.pdbx_strand_id
1 'polypeptide(L)'
;MSENSNETFARALVASGPTPVRPQRMHLFGQLVGSWKAECRFLDEESGAWSEFTYDWTFAYTIGGRAVQDVLVAPSASDPAVLETKGTTVRVYDPVLGAWRVNWFGAVGNDFCTLVATGHRDGIRQDGTQTDGRPIRWNFSEITADSFQWDGWVSDDEGRTWWLEQHMDATRVSS
;
A
#
# COMPACT_ATOMS: atom_id res chain seq x y z
N MET A 1 -17.75 25.26 -21.31
CA MET A 1 -16.96 24.02 -21.53
C MET A 1 -17.32 23.09 -20.41
N SER A 2 -17.94 21.94 -20.70
CA SER A 2 -18.24 20.94 -19.66
C SER A 2 -16.93 20.41 -19.13
N GLU A 3 -16.71 20.51 -17.82
CA GLU A 3 -15.56 19.90 -17.18
C GLU A 3 -15.54 18.40 -17.48
N ASN A 4 -14.39 17.87 -17.86
CA ASN A 4 -14.21 16.44 -18.10
C ASN A 4 -14.54 15.69 -16.80
N SER A 5 -15.43 14.69 -16.86
CA SER A 5 -15.82 13.89 -15.69
C SER A 5 -14.62 13.24 -15.00
N ASN A 6 -13.57 12.90 -15.75
CA ASN A 6 -12.34 12.32 -15.19
C ASN A 6 -11.57 13.32 -14.34
N GLU A 7 -11.45 14.58 -14.81
CA GLU A 7 -10.79 15.66 -14.06
C GLU A 7 -11.59 16.01 -12.80
N THR A 8 -12.92 16.05 -12.93
CA THR A 8 -13.83 16.27 -11.80
C THR A 8 -13.66 15.18 -10.75
N PHE A 9 -13.62 13.92 -11.17
CA PHE A 9 -13.40 12.78 -10.28
C PHE A 9 -12.04 12.85 -9.60
N ALA A 10 -10.95 13.04 -10.35
CA ALA A 10 -9.60 13.11 -9.81
C ALA A 10 -9.47 14.23 -8.76
N ARG A 11 -10.04 15.41 -9.04
CA ARG A 11 -10.08 16.53 -8.09
C ARG A 11 -10.94 16.27 -6.86
N ALA A 12 -12.04 15.54 -7.01
CA ALA A 12 -12.88 15.15 -5.87
C ALA A 12 -12.21 14.08 -5.00
N LEU A 13 -11.38 13.22 -5.60
CA LEU A 13 -10.68 12.14 -4.93
C LEU A 13 -9.40 12.63 -4.22
N VAL A 14 -8.50 13.31 -4.93
CA VAL A 14 -7.18 13.68 -4.45
C VAL A 14 -7.24 14.93 -3.56
N ALA A 15 -6.51 14.91 -2.46
CA ALA A 15 -6.35 16.03 -1.56
C ALA A 15 -4.88 16.49 -1.50
N SER A 16 -4.65 17.79 -1.31
CA SER A 16 -3.31 18.38 -1.21
C SER A 16 -2.61 18.09 0.12
N GLY A 17 -3.32 17.57 1.12
CA GLY A 17 -2.80 17.35 2.46
C GLY A 17 -3.79 16.66 3.39
N PRO A 18 -3.41 16.46 4.65
CA PRO A 18 -4.27 15.83 5.65
C PRO A 18 -5.43 16.74 6.05
N THR A 19 -6.53 16.13 6.49
CA THR A 19 -7.66 16.85 7.06
C THR A 19 -7.28 17.60 8.35
N PRO A 20 -7.83 18.81 8.61
CA PRO A 20 -7.58 19.55 9.84
C PRO A 20 -8.25 18.92 11.07
N VAL A 21 -9.19 17.97 10.89
CA VAL A 21 -9.98 17.40 11.99
C VAL A 21 -9.12 16.45 12.86
N ARG A 22 -8.09 15.80 12.30
CA ARG A 22 -7.15 14.90 13.02
C ARG A 22 -5.77 14.81 12.34
N PRO A 23 -5.04 15.92 12.18
CA PRO A 23 -3.81 15.95 11.38
C PRO A 23 -2.74 14.98 11.90
N GLN A 24 -2.62 14.82 13.23
CA GLN A 24 -1.66 13.90 13.84
C GLN A 24 -1.94 12.43 13.51
N ARG A 25 -3.21 12.04 13.38
CA ARG A 25 -3.56 10.65 12.99
C ARG A 25 -3.19 10.39 11.54
N MET A 26 -3.40 11.39 10.68
CA MET A 26 -3.08 11.31 9.25
C MET A 26 -1.58 11.17 9.01
N HIS A 27 -0.73 11.68 9.89
CA HIS A 27 0.72 11.58 9.76
C HIS A 27 1.23 10.13 9.65
N LEU A 28 0.55 9.16 10.28
CA LEU A 28 0.98 7.76 10.30
C LEU A 28 1.24 7.20 8.89
N PHE A 29 0.27 7.30 7.99
CA PHE A 29 0.47 6.95 6.56
C PHE A 29 0.87 8.17 5.73
N GLY A 30 0.64 9.37 6.24
CA GLY A 30 0.94 10.64 5.57
C GLY A 30 2.44 10.84 5.26
N GLN A 31 3.33 10.26 6.07
CA GLN A 31 4.77 10.25 5.81
C GLN A 31 5.16 9.49 4.51
N LEU A 32 4.32 8.57 4.05
CA LEU A 32 4.54 7.80 2.82
C LEU A 32 4.06 8.54 1.57
N VAL A 33 3.33 9.66 1.71
CA VAL A 33 2.80 10.41 0.57
C VAL A 33 3.92 10.89 -0.35
N GLY A 34 3.76 10.64 -1.66
CA GLY A 34 4.76 10.88 -2.69
C GLY A 34 4.93 9.70 -3.64
N SER A 35 5.95 9.81 -4.49
CA SER A 35 6.29 8.79 -5.50
C SER A 35 7.59 8.09 -5.13
N TRP A 36 7.61 6.78 -5.32
CA TRP A 36 8.68 5.90 -4.90
C TRP A 36 8.98 4.89 -6.01
N LYS A 37 10.26 4.53 -6.11
CA LYS A 37 10.71 3.34 -6.83
C LYS A 37 10.89 2.25 -5.78
N ALA A 38 10.20 1.13 -5.93
CA ALA A 38 10.25 0.02 -4.98
C ALA A 38 10.87 -1.21 -5.63
N GLU A 39 12.08 -1.58 -5.18
CA GLU A 39 12.72 -2.84 -5.55
C GLU A 39 12.06 -3.95 -4.74
N CYS A 40 11.45 -4.90 -5.44
CA CYS A 40 10.62 -5.93 -4.85
C CYS A 40 11.26 -7.30 -5.02
N ARG A 41 11.24 -8.09 -3.95
CA ARG A 41 11.52 -9.53 -3.93
C ARG A 41 10.24 -10.24 -3.52
N PHE A 42 9.76 -11.17 -4.33
CA PHE A 42 8.52 -11.90 -4.10
C PHE A 42 8.78 -13.40 -4.20
N LEU A 43 8.34 -14.15 -3.19
CA LEU A 43 8.43 -15.59 -3.11
C LEU A 43 7.22 -16.22 -3.80
N ASP A 44 7.48 -16.98 -4.86
CA ASP A 44 6.46 -17.86 -5.43
C ASP A 44 6.27 -19.07 -4.51
N GLU A 45 5.07 -19.22 -3.95
CA GLU A 45 4.76 -20.26 -2.97
C GLU A 45 4.84 -21.68 -3.57
N GLU A 46 4.46 -21.84 -4.84
CA GLU A 46 4.42 -23.16 -5.49
C GLU A 46 5.83 -23.70 -5.78
N SER A 47 6.71 -22.86 -6.33
CA SER A 47 8.08 -23.24 -6.68
C SER A 47 9.09 -23.02 -5.55
N GLY A 48 8.77 -22.18 -4.57
CA GLY A 48 9.70 -21.71 -3.53
C GLY A 48 10.79 -20.78 -4.07
N ALA A 49 10.66 -20.29 -5.31
CA ALA A 49 11.65 -19.41 -5.93
C ALA A 49 11.37 -17.94 -5.62
N TRP A 50 12.44 -17.18 -5.37
CA TRP A 50 12.36 -15.73 -5.29
C TRP A 50 12.46 -15.11 -6.68
N SER A 51 11.58 -14.16 -6.94
CA SER A 51 11.60 -13.30 -8.12
C SER A 51 11.88 -11.87 -7.72
N GLU A 52 12.53 -11.11 -8.60
CA GLU A 52 12.89 -9.71 -8.36
C GLU A 52 12.38 -8.83 -9.50
N PHE A 53 11.77 -7.70 -9.15
CA PHE A 53 11.24 -6.72 -10.10
C PHE A 53 11.05 -5.38 -9.41
N THR A 54 10.73 -4.33 -10.18
CA THR A 54 10.58 -2.99 -9.63
C THR A 54 9.19 -2.42 -9.89
N TYR A 55 8.61 -1.78 -8.87
CA TYR A 55 7.37 -1.01 -8.97
C TYR A 55 7.64 0.48 -8.96
N ASP A 56 6.79 1.22 -9.67
CA ASP A 56 6.50 2.61 -9.37
C ASP A 56 5.32 2.63 -8.38
N TRP A 57 5.56 3.18 -7.19
CA TRP A 57 4.61 3.20 -6.08
C TRP A 57 4.29 4.64 -5.69
N THR A 58 3.04 5.04 -5.85
CA THR A 58 2.61 6.42 -5.54
C THR A 58 1.57 6.41 -4.44
N PHE A 59 1.76 7.25 -3.44
CA PHE A 59 0.83 7.49 -2.33
C PHE A 59 0.30 8.92 -2.40
N ALA A 60 -1.00 9.08 -2.16
CA ALA A 60 -1.65 10.38 -2.10
C ALA A 60 -2.64 10.45 -0.93
N TYR A 61 -2.82 11.65 -0.38
CA TYR A 61 -4.00 11.94 0.43
C TYR A 61 -5.24 11.91 -0.46
N THR A 62 -6.30 11.27 0.01
CA THR A 62 -7.58 11.18 -0.70
C THR A 62 -8.76 11.46 0.22
N ILE A 63 -9.96 11.60 -0.37
CA ILE A 63 -11.23 11.78 0.34
C ILE A 63 -11.17 13.00 1.28
N GLY A 64 -10.75 14.14 0.71
CA GLY A 64 -10.57 15.39 1.46
C GLY A 64 -9.55 15.29 2.60
N GLY A 65 -8.49 14.48 2.41
CA GLY A 65 -7.40 14.32 3.36
C GLY A 65 -7.71 13.40 4.55
N ARG A 66 -8.77 12.59 4.45
CA ARG A 66 -9.18 11.64 5.51
C ARG A 66 -8.66 10.22 5.28
N ALA A 67 -8.12 9.98 4.10
CA ALA A 67 -7.58 8.71 3.66
C ALA A 67 -6.19 8.90 3.04
N VAL A 68 -5.42 7.82 3.02
CA VAL A 68 -4.23 7.70 2.18
C VAL A 68 -4.48 6.52 1.26
N GLN A 69 -4.36 6.78 -0.04
CA GLN A 69 -4.46 5.76 -1.07
C GLN A 69 -3.12 5.61 -1.77
N ASP A 70 -2.75 4.39 -2.10
CA ASP A 70 -1.60 4.11 -2.95
C ASP A 70 -1.99 3.41 -4.24
N VAL A 71 -1.11 3.49 -5.24
CA VAL A 71 -1.23 2.77 -6.51
C VAL A 71 0.14 2.17 -6.83
N LEU A 72 0.15 0.88 -7.13
CA LEU A 72 1.33 0.16 -7.63
C LEU A 72 1.22 0.01 -9.14
N VAL A 73 2.27 0.40 -9.84
CA VAL A 73 2.41 0.26 -11.29
C VAL A 73 3.71 -0.49 -11.58
N ALA A 74 3.66 -1.46 -12.49
CA ALA A 74 4.83 -2.15 -13.00
C ALA A 74 4.64 -2.48 -14.47
N PRO A 75 5.72 -2.83 -15.19
CA PRO A 75 5.60 -3.43 -16.51
C PRO A 75 4.59 -4.59 -16.54
N SER A 76 3.87 -4.72 -17.65
CA SER A 76 2.98 -5.84 -17.90
C SER A 76 3.80 -7.12 -18.11
N ALA A 77 3.28 -8.26 -17.64
CA ALA A 77 3.90 -9.55 -17.87
C ALA A 77 3.87 -9.95 -19.36
N SER A 78 2.86 -9.49 -20.12
CA SER A 78 2.73 -9.80 -21.54
C SER A 78 3.57 -8.88 -22.44
N ASP A 79 3.83 -7.65 -21.99
CA ASP A 79 4.65 -6.67 -22.70
C ASP A 79 5.37 -5.73 -21.70
N PRO A 80 6.68 -5.93 -21.48
CA PRO A 80 7.47 -5.09 -20.58
C PRO A 80 7.55 -3.61 -20.98
N ALA A 81 7.19 -3.24 -22.22
CA ALA A 81 7.12 -1.84 -22.66
C ALA A 81 5.84 -1.13 -22.18
N VAL A 82 4.84 -1.87 -21.73
CA VAL A 82 3.55 -1.33 -21.26
C VAL A 82 3.52 -1.32 -19.74
N LEU A 83 3.25 -0.15 -19.16
CA LEU A 83 2.99 -0.04 -17.72
C LEU A 83 1.56 -0.45 -17.41
N GLU A 84 1.40 -1.27 -16.36
CA GLU A 84 0.12 -1.80 -15.90
C GLU A 84 -0.07 -1.46 -14.42
N THR A 85 -1.26 -0.91 -14.11
CA THR A 85 -1.68 -0.71 -12.73
C THR A 85 -1.97 -2.06 -12.08
N LYS A 86 -1.13 -2.46 -11.14
CA LYS A 86 -1.22 -3.76 -10.46
C LYS A 86 -2.30 -3.76 -9.39
N GLY A 87 -2.51 -2.62 -8.73
CA GLY A 87 -3.54 -2.50 -7.72
C GLY A 87 -3.46 -1.20 -6.92
N THR A 88 -4.33 -1.10 -5.93
CA THR A 88 -4.43 0.05 -5.03
C THR A 88 -4.77 -0.36 -3.62
N THR A 89 -4.10 0.24 -2.63
CA THR A 89 -4.52 0.16 -1.23
C THR A 89 -5.24 1.42 -0.83
N VAL A 90 -6.44 1.30 -0.26
CA VAL A 90 -7.15 2.40 0.38
C VAL A 90 -7.05 2.26 1.89
N ARG A 91 -6.56 3.30 2.56
CA ARG A 91 -6.43 3.36 4.02
C ARG A 91 -7.25 4.50 4.58
N VAL A 92 -8.20 4.19 5.46
CA VAL A 92 -9.12 5.18 6.07
C VAL A 92 -9.06 5.06 7.58
N TYR A 93 -8.85 6.18 8.27
CA TYR A 93 -8.85 6.17 9.74
C TYR A 93 -10.26 6.04 10.30
N ASP A 94 -10.49 5.00 11.09
CA ASP A 94 -11.74 4.76 11.81
C ASP A 94 -11.56 5.25 13.26
N PRO A 95 -12.21 6.36 13.66
CA PRO A 95 -12.06 6.91 15.00
C PRO A 95 -12.77 6.11 16.10
N VAL A 96 -13.74 5.27 15.74
CA VAL A 96 -14.41 4.39 16.72
C VAL A 96 -13.48 3.24 17.06
N LEU A 97 -12.82 2.68 16.04
CA LEU A 97 -11.80 1.64 16.22
C LEU A 97 -10.50 2.19 16.80
N GLY A 98 -10.20 3.46 16.58
CA GLY A 98 -8.93 4.08 16.94
C GLY A 98 -7.76 3.66 16.05
N ALA A 99 -8.03 3.00 14.93
CA ALA A 99 -7.07 2.41 14.01
C ALA A 99 -7.44 2.72 12.54
N TRP A 100 -6.57 2.34 11.61
CA TRP A 100 -6.82 2.47 10.18
C TRP A 100 -7.44 1.19 9.63
N ARG A 101 -8.50 1.32 8.85
CA ARG A 101 -8.99 0.26 7.97
C ARG A 101 -8.18 0.29 6.68
N VAL A 102 -7.74 -0.87 6.23
CA VAL A 102 -6.88 -1.04 5.06
C VAL A 102 -7.52 -2.07 4.15
N ASN A 103 -7.71 -1.71 2.89
CA ASN A 103 -8.18 -2.63 1.86
C ASN A 103 -7.29 -2.54 0.64
N TRP A 104 -6.78 -3.68 0.20
CA TRP A 104 -6.00 -3.81 -1.03
C TRP A 104 -6.83 -4.48 -2.10
N PHE A 105 -6.70 -3.96 -3.33
CA PHE A 105 -7.30 -4.52 -4.53
C PHE A 105 -6.21 -4.77 -5.56
N GLY A 106 -5.79 -6.04 -5.71
CA GLY A 106 -4.85 -6.48 -6.74
C GLY A 106 -5.59 -6.73 -8.05
N ALA A 107 -5.65 -5.71 -8.90
CA ALA A 107 -6.48 -5.71 -10.12
C ALA A 107 -6.09 -6.79 -11.14
N VAL A 108 -4.81 -7.17 -11.18
CA VAL A 108 -4.29 -8.17 -12.13
C VAL A 108 -4.40 -9.60 -11.57
N GLY A 109 -4.11 -9.77 -10.28
CA GLY A 109 -4.14 -11.08 -9.60
C GLY A 109 -5.51 -11.52 -9.10
N ASN A 110 -6.51 -10.63 -9.14
CA ASN A 110 -7.80 -10.78 -8.44
C ASN A 110 -7.64 -10.95 -6.92
N ASP A 111 -6.61 -10.31 -6.37
CA ASP A 111 -6.32 -10.37 -4.95
C ASP A 111 -7.13 -9.33 -4.17
N PHE A 112 -7.58 -9.72 -2.99
CA PHE A 112 -8.26 -8.83 -2.07
C PHE A 112 -7.80 -9.09 -0.64
N CYS A 113 -7.32 -8.04 0.02
CA CYS A 113 -6.92 -8.12 1.42
C CYS A 113 -7.69 -7.10 2.26
N THR A 114 -8.02 -7.49 3.49
CA THR A 114 -8.62 -6.61 4.50
C THR A 114 -7.79 -6.64 5.76
N LEU A 115 -7.28 -5.49 6.18
CA LEU A 115 -6.41 -5.35 7.34
C LEU A 115 -6.83 -4.18 8.24
N VAL A 116 -6.33 -4.22 9.47
CA VAL A 116 -6.38 -3.12 10.43
C VAL A 116 -4.95 -2.71 10.76
N ALA A 117 -4.70 -1.40 10.74
CA ALA A 117 -3.36 -0.87 10.92
C ALA A 117 -3.23 0.12 12.08
N THR A 118 -2.10 0.01 12.78
CA THR A 118 -1.69 0.89 13.89
C THR A 118 -0.18 1.17 13.79
N GLY A 119 0.29 2.21 14.50
CA GLY A 119 1.74 2.38 14.69
C GLY A 119 2.35 1.18 15.39
N HIS A 120 3.55 0.79 15.00
CA HIS A 120 4.27 -0.33 15.58
C HIS A 120 5.77 -0.05 15.60
N ARG A 121 6.34 0.12 16.80
CA ARG A 121 7.71 0.63 16.98
C ARG A 121 7.86 1.95 16.22
N ASP A 122 8.86 2.05 15.37
CA ASP A 122 9.15 3.22 14.53
C ASP A 122 8.48 3.13 13.14
N GLY A 123 7.56 2.18 12.96
CA GLY A 123 6.89 1.88 11.69
C GLY A 123 5.38 1.72 11.82
N ILE A 124 4.80 1.00 10.86
CA ILE A 124 3.36 0.77 10.75
C ILE A 124 3.13 -0.71 10.56
N ARG A 125 2.26 -1.30 11.38
CA ARG A 125 1.86 -2.69 11.24
C ARG A 125 0.40 -2.78 10.85
N GLN A 126 0.10 -3.68 9.93
CA GLN A 126 -1.21 -3.95 9.38
C GLN A 126 -1.43 -5.46 9.49
N ASP A 127 -2.41 -5.90 10.27
CA ASP A 127 -2.76 -7.33 10.40
C ASP A 127 -4.16 -7.57 9.83
N GLY A 128 -4.35 -8.68 9.14
CA GLY A 128 -5.60 -8.98 8.47
C GLY A 128 -5.59 -10.34 7.77
N THR A 129 -6.38 -10.46 6.70
CA THR A 129 -6.47 -11.67 5.89
C THR A 129 -6.38 -11.35 4.40
N GLN A 130 -5.85 -12.30 3.63
CA GLN A 130 -5.83 -12.25 2.16
C GLN A 130 -7.02 -13.01 1.54
N THR A 131 -7.04 -13.11 0.21
CA THR A 131 -8.14 -13.67 -0.59
C THR A 131 -8.60 -15.06 -0.13
N ASP A 132 -7.65 -15.93 0.21
CA ASP A 132 -7.90 -17.31 0.65
C ASP A 132 -8.25 -17.42 2.15
N GLY A 133 -8.29 -16.29 2.87
CA GLY A 133 -8.59 -16.21 4.30
C GLY A 133 -7.38 -16.40 5.21
N ARG A 134 -6.18 -16.70 4.69
CA ARG A 134 -4.98 -16.82 5.51
C ARG A 134 -4.64 -15.49 6.20
N PRO A 135 -4.20 -15.52 7.47
CA PRO A 135 -3.69 -14.33 8.13
C PRO A 135 -2.47 -13.78 7.42
N ILE A 136 -2.47 -12.47 7.24
CA ILE A 136 -1.35 -11.70 6.70
C ILE A 136 -0.95 -10.59 7.65
N ARG A 137 0.31 -10.19 7.54
CA ARG A 137 0.87 -9.06 8.25
C ARG A 137 1.74 -8.24 7.32
N TRP A 138 1.42 -6.97 7.19
CA TRP A 138 2.20 -6.01 6.42
C TRP A 138 2.86 -5.02 7.35
N ASN A 139 4.16 -4.82 7.18
CA ASN A 139 4.93 -3.87 7.98
C ASN A 139 5.56 -2.84 7.07
N PHE A 140 5.38 -1.56 7.38
CA PHE A 140 6.30 -0.52 6.95
C PHE A 140 7.31 -0.29 8.07
N SER A 141 8.60 -0.29 7.73
CA SER A 141 9.71 -0.07 8.67
C SER A 141 10.74 0.88 8.09
N GLU A 142 11.66 1.35 8.94
CA GLU A 142 12.78 2.22 8.54
C GLU A 142 12.32 3.44 7.73
N ILE A 143 11.17 4.01 8.10
CA ILE A 143 10.55 5.09 7.33
C ILE A 143 11.35 6.37 7.55
N THR A 144 11.88 6.90 6.46
CA THR A 144 12.57 8.18 6.39
C THR A 144 11.89 9.10 5.39
N ALA A 145 12.44 10.31 5.22
CA ALA A 145 11.99 11.18 4.15
C ALA A 145 12.22 10.55 2.77
N ASP A 146 13.29 9.78 2.58
CA ASP A 146 13.78 9.38 1.26
C ASP A 146 13.69 7.86 1.01
N SER A 147 13.38 7.08 2.04
CA SER A 147 13.25 5.63 1.93
C SER A 147 12.27 5.02 2.94
N PHE A 148 11.83 3.80 2.68
CA PHE A 148 11.25 2.91 3.67
C PHE A 148 11.37 1.46 3.21
N GLN A 149 11.17 0.53 4.13
CA GLN A 149 11.01 -0.89 3.82
C GLN A 149 9.56 -1.32 4.00
N TRP A 150 9.15 -2.29 3.19
CA TRP A 150 7.86 -2.95 3.34
C TRP A 150 8.03 -4.47 3.31
N ASP A 151 7.42 -5.16 4.27
CA ASP A 151 7.38 -6.62 4.31
C ASP A 151 5.95 -7.15 4.33
N GLY A 152 5.69 -8.14 3.49
CA GLY A 152 4.49 -8.95 3.45
C GLY A 152 4.75 -10.33 4.04
N TRP A 153 4.07 -10.63 5.15
CA TRP A 153 4.15 -11.92 5.84
C TRP A 153 2.83 -12.67 5.76
N VAL A 154 2.91 -13.98 5.59
CA VAL A 154 1.76 -14.90 5.56
C VAL A 154 1.89 -15.91 6.70
N SER A 155 0.75 -16.42 7.17
CA SER A 155 0.69 -17.48 8.17
C SER A 155 -0.28 -18.58 7.75
N ASP A 156 0.17 -19.82 7.81
CA ASP A 156 -0.64 -21.00 7.50
C ASP A 156 -1.27 -21.65 8.74
N ASP A 157 -0.97 -21.11 9.93
CA ASP A 157 -1.28 -21.74 11.21
C ASP A 157 -1.94 -20.78 12.22
N GLU A 158 -2.76 -19.86 11.71
CA GLU A 158 -3.54 -18.88 12.48
C GLU A 158 -2.67 -17.88 13.25
N GLY A 159 -1.51 -17.53 12.68
CA GLY A 159 -0.59 -16.52 13.21
C GLY A 159 0.41 -17.04 14.25
N ARG A 160 0.53 -18.36 14.42
CA ARG A 160 1.54 -18.97 15.31
C ARG A 160 2.94 -18.86 14.72
N THR A 161 3.07 -19.06 13.42
CA THR A 161 4.30 -18.86 12.65
C THR A 161 4.03 -17.97 11.44
N TRP A 162 5.08 -17.32 10.96
CA TRP A 162 5.03 -16.35 9.87
C TRP A 162 6.21 -16.60 8.94
N TRP A 163 5.96 -16.58 7.64
CA TRP A 163 7.00 -16.61 6.61
C TRP A 163 6.90 -15.36 5.74
N LEU A 164 8.06 -14.92 5.24
CA LEU A 164 8.18 -13.73 4.42
C LEU A 164 7.81 -14.09 2.98
N GLU A 165 6.73 -13.52 2.49
CA GLU A 165 6.28 -13.69 1.11
C GLU A 165 6.92 -12.62 0.22
N GLN A 166 6.98 -11.40 0.72
CA GLN A 166 7.38 -10.26 -0.09
C GLN A 166 8.17 -9.25 0.72
N HIS A 167 9.23 -8.73 0.11
CA HIS A 167 10.03 -7.64 0.64
C HIS A 167 10.16 -6.54 -0.41
N MET A 168 10.09 -5.29 0.02
CA MET A 168 10.32 -4.13 -0.83
C MET A 168 11.19 -3.09 -0.15
N ASP A 169 12.23 -2.63 -0.86
CA ASP A 169 12.99 -1.43 -0.52
C ASP A 169 12.51 -0.28 -1.41
N ALA A 170 11.90 0.74 -0.80
CA ALA A 170 11.38 1.90 -1.51
C ALA A 170 12.33 3.08 -1.37
N THR A 171 12.65 3.73 -2.49
CA THR A 171 13.42 4.98 -2.55
C THR A 171 12.59 6.07 -3.22
N ARG A 172 12.60 7.28 -2.65
CA ARG A 172 11.80 8.40 -3.16
C ARG A 172 12.28 8.83 -4.55
N VAL A 173 11.35 9.11 -5.44
CA VAL A 173 11.62 9.70 -6.75
C VAL A 173 11.40 11.20 -6.66
N SER A 174 12.46 11.97 -6.93
CA SER A 174 12.38 13.42 -7.09
C SER A 174 11.43 13.74 -8.23
N SER A 175 10.39 14.52 -7.95
CA SER A 175 9.50 15.09 -8.97
C SER A 175 10.07 16.39 -9.52
#